data_AF-B3DRB9-F1
#
_entry.id   AF-B3DRB9-F1
#
_cell.length_a   1.000
_cell.length_b   1.000
_cell.length_c   1.000
_cell.angle_alpha   90.00
_cell.angle_beta   90.00
_cell.angle_gamma   90.00
#
_symmetry.space_group_name_H-M   'P 1'
#
loop_
_entity.id
_entity.type
_entity.pdbx_description
1 polymer ?
#
loop_
_entity_poly.entity_id
_entity_poly.type
_entity_poly.pdbx_seq_one_letter_code
_entity_poly.pdbx_strand_id
1 'polypeptide(L)'
;MLAGLGHRLRHLLRAAGLAKSTYYHLLSHPAAVTRPDIEPMVAEIFARTPNGCGHRQIRMCLVHEFGVRVSHKSVLKVMRRMGLECRIRRPNPYRKYSSYRGETGARVYFVKSVFRV
;
A
#
# COMPACT_ATOMS: atom_id res chain seq x y z
N MET A 1 -5.73 1.60 -22.40
CA MET A 1 -6.71 0.53 -22.67
C MET A 1 -6.49 0.01 -24.09
N LEU A 2 -6.02 -1.25 -24.26
CA LEU A 2 -5.70 -1.83 -25.58
C LEU A 2 -6.91 -2.40 -26.34
N ALA A 3 -8.10 -2.35 -25.74
CA ALA A 3 -9.32 -2.95 -26.29
C ALA A 3 -9.90 -2.22 -27.53
N GLY A 4 -9.35 -1.06 -27.90
CA GLY A 4 -9.81 -0.24 -29.04
C GLY A 4 -9.02 -0.38 -30.35
N LEU A 5 -7.97 -1.21 -30.39
CA LEU A 5 -7.03 -1.31 -31.52
C LEU A 5 -7.37 -2.43 -32.53
N GLY A 6 -8.59 -2.99 -32.49
CA GLY A 6 -9.02 -4.04 -33.42
C GLY A 6 -8.39 -5.42 -33.20
N HIS A 7 -7.63 -5.63 -32.13
CA HIS A 7 -7.03 -6.92 -31.80
C HIS A 7 -8.06 -7.89 -31.20
N ARG A 8 -8.04 -9.15 -31.66
CA ARG A 8 -8.95 -10.19 -31.15
C ARG A 8 -8.62 -10.53 -29.69
N LEU A 9 -9.63 -10.52 -28.82
CA LEU A 9 -9.54 -10.76 -27.37
C LEU A 9 -8.66 -11.96 -26.99
N ARG A 10 -8.76 -13.06 -27.74
CA ARG A 10 -7.94 -14.26 -27.53
C ARG A 10 -6.43 -13.99 -27.51
N HIS A 11 -5.95 -13.08 -28.36
CA HIS A 11 -4.54 -12.77 -28.51
C HIS A 11 -4.06 -11.92 -27.33
N LEU A 12 -4.90 -10.98 -26.91
CA LEU A 12 -4.65 -10.17 -25.71
C LEU A 12 -4.59 -11.02 -24.45
N LEU A 13 -5.52 -11.96 -24.29
CA LEU A 13 -5.55 -12.89 -23.16
C LEU A 13 -4.35 -13.84 -23.16
N ARG A 14 -3.93 -14.33 -24.33
CA ARG A 14 -2.71 -15.15 -24.48
C ARG A 14 -1.45 -14.38 -24.09
N ALA A 15 -1.33 -13.13 -24.54
CA ALA A 15 -0.21 -12.27 -24.18
C ALA A 15 -0.18 -11.93 -22.68
N ALA A 16 -1.35 -11.77 -22.06
CA ALA A 16 -1.49 -11.51 -20.63
C ALA A 16 -1.42 -12.78 -19.75
N GLY A 17 -1.34 -13.98 -20.33
CA GLY A 17 -1.37 -15.23 -19.58
C GLY A 17 -2.69 -15.51 -18.84
N LEU A 18 -3.81 -14.92 -19.28
CA LEU A 18 -5.11 -15.02 -18.63
C LEU A 18 -6.05 -15.99 -19.36
N ALA A 19 -6.76 -16.82 -18.60
CA ALA A 19 -7.83 -17.66 -19.14
C ALA A 19 -9.08 -16.82 -19.48
N LYS A 20 -9.82 -17.26 -20.50
CA LYS A 20 -11.07 -16.60 -20.95
C LYS A 20 -12.13 -16.56 -19.84
N SER A 21 -12.27 -17.64 -19.08
CA SER A 21 -13.18 -17.72 -17.92
C SER A 21 -12.82 -16.69 -16.86
N THR A 22 -11.53 -16.57 -16.52
CA THR A 22 -11.02 -15.58 -15.57
C THR A 22 -11.32 -14.16 -16.02
N TYR A 23 -11.13 -13.86 -17.32
CA TYR A 23 -11.46 -12.54 -17.87
C TYR A 23 -12.93 -12.17 -17.67
N TYR A 24 -13.86 -13.05 -18.07
CA TYR A 24 -15.29 -12.78 -17.90
C TYR A 24 -15.72 -12.77 -16.43
N HIS A 25 -15.10 -13.59 -15.58
CA HIS A 25 -15.35 -13.57 -14.14
C HIS A 25 -14.94 -12.23 -13.52
N LEU A 26 -13.77 -11.69 -13.87
CA LEU A 26 -13.33 -10.37 -13.41
C LEU A 26 -14.20 -9.24 -13.96
N LEU A 27 -14.69 -9.39 -15.19
CA LEU A 27 -15.61 -8.44 -15.80
C LEU A 27 -16.97 -8.41 -15.08
N SER A 28 -17.48 -9.56 -14.66
CA SER A 28 -18.76 -9.68 -13.94
C SER A 28 -18.66 -9.39 -12.44
N HIS A 29 -17.46 -9.47 -11.86
CA HIS A 29 -17.21 -9.23 -10.43
C HIS A 29 -16.19 -8.10 -10.24
N PRO A 30 -16.56 -6.85 -10.54
CA PRO A 30 -15.69 -5.71 -10.26
C PRO A 30 -15.41 -5.65 -8.75
N ALA A 31 -14.18 -5.28 -8.38
CA ALA A 31 -13.77 -5.21 -6.98
C ALA A 31 -14.58 -4.15 -6.23
N ALA A 32 -15.51 -4.61 -5.37
CA ALA A 32 -16.38 -3.75 -4.57
C ALA A 32 -15.54 -2.73 -3.78
N VAL A 33 -15.85 -1.44 -3.96
CA VAL A 33 -15.21 -0.37 -3.21
C VAL A 33 -15.86 -0.29 -1.85
N THR A 34 -15.18 -0.74 -0.81
CA THR A 34 -15.77 -0.77 0.53
C THR A 34 -16.14 0.63 1.01
N ARG A 35 -15.34 1.65 0.67
CA ARG A 35 -15.46 3.03 1.15
C ARG A 35 -14.74 4.05 0.24
N PRO A 36 -15.32 4.43 -0.90
CA PRO A 36 -14.74 5.47 -1.76
C PRO A 36 -14.79 6.86 -1.09
N ASP A 37 -15.70 7.06 -0.13
CA ASP A 37 -15.95 8.31 0.58
C ASP A 37 -14.71 8.83 1.34
N ILE A 38 -13.89 7.94 1.89
CA ILE A 38 -12.71 8.31 2.69
C ILE A 38 -11.39 8.29 1.90
N GLU A 39 -11.39 7.78 0.66
CA GLU A 39 -10.18 7.73 -0.19
C GLU A 39 -9.48 9.09 -0.34
N PRO A 40 -10.18 10.21 -0.64
CA PRO A 40 -9.50 11.50 -0.80
C PRO A 40 -8.87 12.01 0.50
N MET A 41 -9.57 11.88 1.63
CA MET A 41 -9.06 12.29 2.94
C MET A 41 -7.86 11.44 3.36
N VAL A 42 -7.91 10.13 3.09
CA VAL A 42 -6.80 9.20 3.36
C VAL A 42 -5.58 9.58 2.51
N ALA A 43 -5.76 9.92 1.23
CA ALA A 43 -4.68 10.38 0.36
C ALA A 43 -4.04 11.66 0.89
N GLU A 44 -4.87 12.64 1.26
CA GLU A 44 -4.42 13.93 1.78
C GLU A 44 -3.60 13.75 3.07
N ILE A 45 -4.14 13.04 4.06
CA ILE A 45 -3.45 12.79 5.34
C ILE A 45 -2.14 12.01 5.12
N PHE A 46 -2.13 11.06 4.18
CA PHE A 46 -0.92 10.30 3.85
C PHE A 46 0.16 11.18 3.22
N ALA A 47 -0.22 12.11 2.34
CA ALA A 47 0.70 13.00 1.62
C ALA A 47 1.38 14.03 2.54
N ARG A 48 0.78 14.36 3.69
CA ARG A 48 1.37 15.32 4.66
C ARG A 48 2.70 14.86 5.25
N THR A 49 3.01 13.56 5.21
CA THR A 49 4.24 13.02 5.80
C THR A 49 5.12 12.38 4.71
N PRO A 50 6.40 12.78 4.57
CA PRO A 50 7.30 12.27 3.52
C PRO A 50 7.54 10.74 3.60
N ASN A 51 7.40 10.14 4.78
CA ASN A 51 7.60 8.71 5.00
C ASN A 51 6.29 7.88 5.03
N GLY A 52 5.15 8.53 4.83
CA GLY A 52 3.80 7.96 4.93
C GLY A 52 3.28 7.77 6.36
N CYS A 53 1.98 7.93 6.53
CA CYS A 53 1.26 7.78 7.82
C CYS A 53 0.71 6.36 8.01
N GLY A 54 0.86 5.79 9.21
CA GLY A 54 0.24 4.52 9.59
C GLY A 54 -1.29 4.55 9.55
N HIS A 55 -1.94 3.45 9.20
CA HIS A 55 -3.42 3.36 9.20
C HIS A 55 -4.08 3.75 10.54
N ARG A 56 -3.38 3.56 11.67
CA ARG A 56 -3.83 4.04 12.99
C ARG A 56 -3.76 5.57 13.12
N GLN A 57 -2.71 6.19 12.59
CA GLN A 57 -2.53 7.65 12.59
C GLN A 57 -3.54 8.29 11.63
N ILE A 58 -3.72 7.72 10.44
CA ILE A 58 -4.73 8.19 9.49
C ILE A 58 -6.12 8.13 10.11
N ARG A 59 -6.48 7.04 10.80
CA ARG A 59 -7.74 6.97 11.57
C ARG A 59 -7.86 8.13 12.56
N MET A 60 -6.79 8.46 13.30
CA MET A 60 -6.83 9.56 14.25
C MET A 60 -7.12 10.90 13.56
N CYS A 61 -6.40 11.23 12.49
CA CYS A 61 -6.66 12.43 11.69
C CYS A 61 -8.09 12.44 11.11
N LEU A 62 -8.59 11.31 10.60
CA LEU A 62 -9.97 11.20 10.11
C LEU A 62 -11.01 11.51 11.19
N VAL A 63 -10.78 11.05 12.43
CA VAL A 63 -11.69 11.31 13.55
C VAL A 63 -11.60 12.76 14.03
N HIS A 64 -10.39 13.31 14.16
CA HIS A 64 -10.18 14.63 14.75
C HIS A 64 -10.43 15.79 13.79
N GLU A 65 -10.06 15.65 12.52
CA GLU A 65 -10.13 16.74 11.54
C GLU A 65 -11.42 16.68 10.73
N PHE A 66 -11.86 15.47 10.38
CA PHE A 66 -13.02 15.26 9.50
C PHE A 66 -14.25 14.73 10.24
N GLY A 67 -14.15 14.40 11.53
CA GLY A 67 -15.25 13.83 12.32
C GLY A 67 -15.69 12.42 11.88
N VAL A 68 -14.92 11.77 10.99
CA VAL A 68 -15.31 10.51 10.34
C VAL A 68 -14.93 9.32 11.23
N ARG A 69 -15.93 8.74 11.91
CA ARG A 69 -15.72 7.58 12.80
C ARG A 69 -15.59 6.30 11.99
N VAL A 70 -14.35 5.81 11.87
CA VAL A 70 -14.03 4.59 11.10
C VAL A 70 -13.14 3.63 11.89
N SER A 71 -13.30 2.34 11.61
CA SER A 71 -12.39 1.34 12.16
C SER A 71 -11.01 1.47 11.50
N HIS A 72 -9.96 1.22 12.28
CA HIS A 72 -8.59 1.23 11.76
C HIS A 72 -8.37 0.13 10.70
N LYS A 73 -9.14 -0.97 10.76
CA LYS A 73 -9.12 -2.06 9.76
C LYS A 73 -9.71 -1.60 8.43
N SER A 74 -10.74 -0.75 8.47
CA SER A 74 -11.36 -0.17 7.27
C SER A 74 -10.40 0.78 6.57
N VAL A 75 -9.72 1.64 7.34
CA VAL A 75 -8.64 2.50 6.81
C VAL A 75 -7.52 1.67 6.19
N LEU A 76 -7.11 0.58 6.85
CA LEU A 76 -6.09 -0.32 6.30
C LEU A 76 -6.51 -0.97 4.97
N LYS A 77 -7.78 -1.37 4.82
CA LYS A 77 -8.31 -1.90 3.55
C LYS A 77 -8.26 -0.84 2.44
N VAL A 78 -8.65 0.39 2.75
CA VAL A 78 -8.61 1.52 1.80
C VAL A 78 -7.17 1.83 1.39
N MET A 79 -6.25 1.95 2.36
CA MET A 79 -4.83 2.16 2.06
C MET A 79 -4.26 1.08 1.14
N ARG A 80 -4.52 -0.20 1.42
CA ARG A 80 -4.03 -1.32 0.58
C ARG A 80 -4.58 -1.26 -0.85
N ARG A 81 -5.86 -0.93 -1.00
CA ARG A 81 -6.50 -0.75 -2.30
C ARG A 81 -5.85 0.39 -3.10
N MET A 82 -5.51 1.48 -2.42
CA MET A 82 -4.81 2.63 -3.01
C MET A 82 -3.29 2.43 -3.18
N GLY A 83 -2.74 1.30 -2.74
CA GLY A 83 -1.29 1.04 -2.77
C GLY A 83 -0.47 1.89 -1.78
N LEU A 84 -1.11 2.49 -0.78
CA LEU A 84 -0.46 3.33 0.22
C LEU A 84 0.16 2.48 1.33
N GLU A 85 1.48 2.57 1.47
CA GLU A 85 2.24 1.82 2.47
C GLU A 85 3.24 2.69 3.23
N CYS A 86 3.30 2.49 4.55
CA CYS A 86 4.22 3.22 5.42
C CYS A 86 5.59 2.53 5.42
N ARG A 87 6.59 3.17 4.80
CA ARG A 87 7.93 2.57 4.61
C ARG A 87 8.66 2.30 5.93
N ILE A 88 8.53 3.16 6.94
CA ILE A 88 9.22 3.02 8.23
C ILE A 88 8.89 1.70 8.94
N ARG A 89 7.67 1.18 8.75
CA ARG A 89 7.22 -0.05 9.41
C ARG A 89 7.46 -1.31 8.56
N ARG A 90 8.09 -1.18 7.39
CA ARG A 90 8.52 -2.37 6.64
C ARG A 90 9.51 -3.14 7.50
N PRO A 91 9.35 -4.48 7.64
CA PRO A 91 10.32 -5.30 8.35
C PRO A 91 11.70 -5.06 7.75
N ASN A 92 12.64 -4.58 8.56
CA ASN A 92 14.03 -4.44 8.13
C ASN A 92 14.63 -5.85 8.00
N PRO A 93 15.02 -6.31 6.78
CA PRO A 93 15.58 -7.65 6.59
C PRO A 93 16.80 -7.92 7.49
N TYR A 94 17.59 -6.89 7.78
CA TYR A 94 18.82 -6.96 8.57
C TYR A 94 18.57 -7.07 10.09
N ARG A 95 17.33 -6.86 10.57
CA ARG A 95 16.98 -7.04 11.99
C ARG A 95 16.57 -8.46 12.35
N LYS A 96 16.47 -9.38 11.38
CA LYS A 96 16.03 -10.77 11.62
C LYS A 96 17.05 -11.60 12.42
N TYR A 97 18.32 -11.18 12.47
CA TYR A 97 19.41 -11.89 13.16
C TYR A 97 20.19 -10.90 14.04
N SER A 98 19.70 -10.60 15.24
CA SER A 98 20.39 -9.75 16.23
C SER A 98 20.65 -10.46 17.56
N SER A 99 20.54 -11.79 17.60
CA SER A 99 20.68 -12.60 18.82
C SER A 99 22.11 -12.76 19.31
N TYR A 100 23.13 -12.52 18.47
CA TYR A 100 24.53 -12.58 18.88
C TYR A 100 25.06 -11.20 19.27
N ARG A 101 25.28 -10.98 20.57
CA ARG A 101 26.05 -9.86 21.11
C ARG A 101 27.42 -10.38 21.50
N GLY A 102 28.35 -10.40 20.55
CA GLY A 102 29.75 -10.77 20.82
C GLY A 102 30.39 -9.81 21.83
N GLU A 103 31.45 -10.29 22.49
CA GLU A 103 32.18 -9.57 23.55
C GLU A 103 32.91 -8.31 23.06
N THR A 104 33.04 -8.12 21.74
CA THR A 104 33.68 -6.96 21.13
C THR A 104 32.63 -6.03 20.54
N GLY A 105 32.14 -5.10 21.35
CA GLY A 105 31.32 -3.97 20.92
C GLY A 105 32.10 -2.99 20.04
N ALA A 106 32.54 -3.42 18.86
CA ALA A 106 32.95 -2.49 17.83
C ALA A 106 31.70 -1.73 17.40
N ARG A 107 31.54 -0.51 17.91
CA ARG A 107 30.55 0.46 17.44
C ARG A 107 30.78 0.64 15.94
N VAL A 108 30.01 -0.07 15.13
CA VAL A 108 29.89 0.26 13.71
C VAL A 108 29.18 1.60 13.69
N TYR A 109 29.95 2.67 13.43
CA TYR A 109 29.40 3.97 13.08
C TYR A 109 28.56 3.79 11.82
N PHE A 110 27.28 3.48 11.98
CA PHE A 110 26.33 3.64 10.89
C PHE A 110 26.22 5.13 10.63
N VAL A 111 26.96 5.59 9.62
CA VAL A 111 26.70 6.85 8.94
C VAL A 111 25.20 6.83 8.64
N LYS A 112 24.44 7.69 9.35
CA LYS A 112 23.09 8.05 8.93
C LYS A 112 23.28 8.72 7.58
N SER A 113 23.21 7.94 6.50
CA SER A 113 22.90 8.49 5.18
C SER A 113 21.46 8.96 5.26
N VAL A 114 21.36 10.20 5.73
CA VAL A 114 20.35 11.21 5.51
C VAL A 114 19.71 11.02 4.14
N PHE A 115 18.39 11.18 4.10
CA PHE A 115 17.58 11.63 2.96
C PHE A 115 18.16 11.35 1.56
N ARG A 116 17.45 10.54 0.79
CA ARG A 116 17.40 10.76 -0.66
C ARG A 116 15.96 11.11 -1.03
N VAL A 117 15.70 12.42 -0.94
CA VAL A 117 14.80 13.13 -1.87
C VAL A 117 15.45 13.09 -3.24
#